data_AF-A0A453ME18-F1
#
_entry.id   AF-A0A453ME18-F1
#
_cell.length_a   1.000
_cell.length_b   1.000
_cell.length_c   1.000
_cell.angle_alpha   90.00
_cell.angle_beta   90.00
_cell.angle_gamma   90.00
#
_symmetry.space_group_name_H-M   'P 1'
#
loop_
_entity.id
_entity.type
_entity.pdbx_description
1 polymer ?
#
loop_
_entity_poly.entity_id
_entity_poly.type
_entity_poly.pdbx_seq_one_letter_code
_entity_poly.pdbx_strand_id
1 'polypeptide(L)'
;MYSTNVVISNLTFKNSPFWNIHPVYCSQVIVEHITILAPLNSPNTDGINPDSSTNVCISHCYVRNGDDVVVIKSGWDEYGISFAQPSSNISISNITGETGGGAGIAIGSEMSGGISEVRAEGIRIVNSLHGIRIKTAPGRGGYVRNVYIADVSMHNVSMAIRINGNYGEHPDNNYDKNALPIISNITIENVVGVDVGVAGILEGIEGDNFSSICISNVSLSVRSRHPWNCSLIQGYSNSVTPESCEQLRTDCEETSICYDGGSSLAVGSRASIHNKPSANILLNSLLQLVSL
;
A
#
# COMPACT_ATOMS: atom_id res chain seq x y z
N MET A 1 14.07 8.65 -14.69
CA MET A 1 14.63 7.28 -14.56
C MET A 1 16.08 7.36 -14.11
N TYR A 2 16.62 6.31 -13.48
CA TYR A 2 18.04 6.20 -13.08
C TYR A 2 18.59 7.41 -12.33
N SER A 3 17.83 7.89 -11.35
CA SER A 3 18.18 9.09 -10.57
C SER A 3 18.41 8.74 -9.11
N THR A 4 19.26 9.50 -8.44
CA THR A 4 19.46 9.40 -6.99
C THR A 4 19.22 10.76 -6.33
N ASN A 5 18.79 10.76 -5.06
CA ASN A 5 18.51 11.98 -4.28
C ASN A 5 17.42 12.86 -4.93
N VAL A 6 16.27 12.26 -5.23
CA VAL A 6 15.13 12.96 -5.83
C VAL A 6 14.22 13.47 -4.73
N VAL A 7 13.84 14.75 -4.78
CA VAL A 7 12.84 15.35 -3.89
C VAL A 7 11.73 15.98 -4.72
N ILE A 8 10.49 15.57 -4.46
CA ILE A 8 9.28 16.13 -5.03
C ILE A 8 8.39 16.57 -3.86
N SER A 9 8.28 17.88 -3.63
CA SER A 9 7.52 18.36 -2.48
C SER A 9 6.75 19.65 -2.73
N ASN A 10 5.64 19.83 -2.00
CA ASN A 10 4.85 21.06 -2.00
C ASN A 10 4.29 21.45 -3.38
N LEU A 11 3.85 20.46 -4.15
CA LEU A 11 3.34 20.63 -5.51
C LEU A 11 1.91 20.13 -5.67
N THR A 12 1.19 20.72 -6.62
CA THR A 12 -0.11 20.23 -7.08
C THR A 12 -0.01 19.77 -8.53
N PHE A 13 -0.31 18.50 -8.78
CA PHE A 13 -0.40 17.90 -10.12
C PHE A 13 -1.87 17.79 -10.52
N LYS A 14 -2.21 18.20 -11.74
CA LYS A 14 -3.59 18.18 -12.25
C LYS A 14 -3.68 17.53 -13.61
N ASN A 15 -4.62 16.61 -13.75
CA ASN A 15 -5.04 15.99 -15.00
C ASN A 15 -3.87 15.41 -15.80
N SER A 16 -3.00 14.63 -15.14
CA SER A 16 -2.01 13.84 -15.88
C SER A 16 -2.73 12.96 -16.89
N PRO A 17 -2.21 12.83 -18.13
CA PRO A 17 -2.81 11.96 -19.14
C PRO A 17 -2.66 10.46 -18.81
N PHE A 18 -1.80 10.12 -17.84
CA PHE A 18 -1.50 8.76 -17.40
C PHE A 18 -0.98 8.80 -15.94
N TRP A 19 -0.09 7.88 -15.56
CA TRP A 19 0.62 7.87 -14.28
C TRP A 19 1.22 9.25 -13.94
N ASN A 20 1.06 9.70 -12.68
CA ASN A 20 1.48 11.05 -12.27
C ASN A 20 2.96 11.10 -11.87
N ILE A 21 3.33 10.44 -10.77
CA ILE A 21 4.71 10.44 -10.25
C ILE A 21 5.25 9.02 -10.36
N HIS A 22 6.12 8.77 -11.34
CA HIS A 22 6.66 7.43 -11.65
C HIS A 22 8.19 7.43 -11.59
N PRO A 23 8.80 7.40 -10.38
CA PRO A 23 10.23 7.17 -10.26
C PRO A 23 10.54 5.73 -10.65
N VAL A 24 11.30 5.58 -11.75
CA VAL A 24 11.73 4.29 -12.30
C VAL A 24 13.24 4.15 -12.17
N TYR A 25 13.70 3.04 -11.59
CA TYR A 25 15.12 2.76 -11.37
C TYR A 25 15.81 3.84 -10.52
N CYS A 26 15.09 4.44 -9.58
CA CYS A 26 15.60 5.51 -8.74
C CYS A 26 16.06 5.00 -7.38
N SER A 27 16.88 5.80 -6.69
CA SER A 27 17.25 5.56 -5.29
C SER A 27 17.14 6.84 -4.47
N GLN A 28 16.84 6.73 -3.17
CA GLN A 28 16.74 7.90 -2.27
C GLN A 28 15.74 8.93 -2.80
N VAL A 29 14.47 8.53 -2.85
CA VAL A 29 13.37 9.34 -3.38
C VAL A 29 12.48 9.81 -2.24
N ILE A 30 12.21 11.11 -2.19
CA ILE A 30 11.25 11.72 -1.26
C ILE A 30 10.11 12.32 -2.07
N VAL A 31 8.89 11.93 -1.76
CA VAL A 31 7.65 12.55 -2.26
C VAL A 31 6.82 12.98 -1.07
N GLU A 32 6.66 14.28 -0.83
CA GLU A 32 5.97 14.75 0.37
C GLU A 32 5.12 16.00 0.15
N HIS A 33 4.04 16.15 0.92
CA HIS A 33 3.22 17.37 0.90
C HIS A 33 2.68 17.72 -0.49
N ILE A 34 2.31 16.72 -1.29
CA ILE A 34 1.76 16.95 -2.63
C ILE A 34 0.25 16.77 -2.68
N THR A 35 -0.35 17.34 -3.72
CA THR A 35 -1.73 17.11 -4.11
C THR A 35 -1.79 16.61 -5.55
N ILE A 36 -2.46 15.49 -5.79
CA ILE A 36 -2.72 14.95 -7.14
C ILE A 36 -4.22 14.96 -7.38
N LEU A 37 -4.64 15.55 -8.51
CA LEU A 37 -6.05 15.67 -8.90
C LEU A 37 -6.24 15.22 -10.35
N ALA A 38 -7.06 14.20 -10.56
CA ALA A 38 -7.54 13.77 -11.86
C ALA A 38 -9.03 13.36 -11.77
N PRO A 39 -9.79 13.35 -12.87
CA PRO A 39 -11.17 12.87 -12.86
C PRO A 39 -11.26 11.41 -12.39
N LEU A 40 -12.24 11.09 -11.54
CA LEU A 40 -12.41 9.74 -10.98
C LEU A 40 -12.73 8.68 -12.05
N ASN A 41 -13.21 9.09 -13.22
CA ASN A 41 -13.48 8.20 -14.34
C ASN A 41 -12.31 8.12 -15.34
N SER A 42 -11.16 8.74 -15.05
CA SER A 42 -9.98 8.72 -15.93
C SER A 42 -9.11 7.50 -15.63
N PRO A 43 -9.02 6.52 -16.55
CA PRO A 43 -8.24 5.31 -16.31
C PRO A 43 -6.75 5.62 -16.20
N ASN A 44 -5.99 4.75 -15.51
CA ASN A 44 -4.53 4.78 -15.46
C ASN A 44 -3.93 6.11 -14.99
N THR A 45 -4.67 6.85 -14.15
CA THR A 45 -4.22 8.12 -13.56
C THR A 45 -3.58 7.91 -12.19
N ASP A 46 -2.90 6.78 -12.01
CA ASP A 46 -2.21 6.38 -10.78
C ASP A 46 -1.42 7.56 -10.17
N GLY A 47 -1.46 7.68 -8.83
CA GLY A 47 -0.85 8.77 -8.10
C GLY A 47 0.68 8.65 -8.04
N ILE A 48 1.19 7.89 -7.08
CA ILE A 48 2.62 7.77 -6.82
C ILE A 48 3.07 6.32 -7.01
N ASN A 49 3.98 6.10 -7.95
CA ASN A 49 4.30 4.79 -8.51
C ASN A 49 5.80 4.50 -8.45
N PRO A 50 6.40 4.18 -7.31
CA PRO A 50 7.76 3.68 -7.30
C PRO A 50 7.87 2.37 -8.07
N ASP A 51 8.75 2.36 -9.06
CA ASP A 51 8.99 1.22 -9.96
C ASP A 51 10.48 0.88 -10.01
N SER A 52 10.83 -0.34 -9.64
CA SER A 52 12.21 -0.83 -9.50
C SER A 52 13.12 0.17 -8.76
N SER A 53 12.60 0.79 -7.69
CA SER A 53 13.23 1.90 -6.98
C SER A 53 13.45 1.60 -5.50
N THR A 54 14.56 2.08 -4.93
CA THR A 54 14.98 1.74 -3.56
C THR A 54 15.08 2.96 -2.65
N ASN A 55 14.82 2.77 -1.35
CA ASN A 55 14.85 3.86 -0.34
C ASN A 55 13.90 4.99 -0.74
N VAL A 56 12.60 4.69 -0.77
CA VAL A 56 11.54 5.64 -1.17
C VAL A 56 10.73 6.04 0.06
N CYS A 57 10.52 7.33 0.25
CA CYS A 57 9.66 7.89 1.29
C CYS A 57 8.54 8.70 0.64
N ILE A 58 7.29 8.30 0.92
CA ILE A 58 6.08 8.96 0.45
C ILE A 58 5.29 9.40 1.68
N SER A 59 5.07 10.70 1.88
CA SER A 59 4.36 11.15 3.07
C SER A 59 3.48 12.39 2.89
N HIS A 60 2.43 12.53 3.70
CA HIS A 60 1.59 13.74 3.76
C HIS A 60 1.00 14.13 2.39
N CYS A 61 0.52 13.15 1.63
CA CYS A 61 -0.01 13.36 0.29
C CYS A 61 -1.53 13.26 0.26
N TYR A 62 -2.16 14.09 -0.57
CA TYR A 62 -3.58 13.98 -0.93
C TYR A 62 -3.70 13.58 -2.41
N VAL A 63 -4.39 12.48 -2.69
CA VAL A 63 -4.55 11.96 -4.05
C VAL A 63 -6.01 11.71 -4.34
N ARG A 64 -6.51 12.28 -5.43
CA ARG A 64 -7.83 12.04 -5.97
C ARG A 64 -7.72 11.79 -7.46
N ASN A 65 -7.97 10.56 -7.90
CA ASN A 65 -7.72 10.14 -9.27
C ASN A 65 -8.67 9.00 -9.70
N GLY A 66 -8.51 8.48 -10.92
CA GLY A 66 -9.33 7.38 -11.41
C GLY A 66 -8.74 5.99 -11.16
N ASP A 67 -7.50 5.88 -10.70
CA ASP A 67 -6.79 4.60 -10.53
C ASP A 67 -6.01 4.55 -9.20
N ASP A 68 -4.99 3.72 -9.02
CA ASP A 68 -4.33 3.52 -7.73
C ASP A 68 -3.78 4.85 -7.10
N VAL A 69 -3.97 5.06 -5.81
CA VAL A 69 -3.50 6.27 -5.09
C VAL A 69 -1.98 6.22 -4.89
N VAL A 70 -1.48 5.10 -4.34
CA VAL A 70 -0.06 4.74 -4.33
C VAL A 70 0.04 3.29 -4.80
N VAL A 71 0.87 3.01 -5.80
CA VAL A 71 1.11 1.64 -6.28
C VAL A 71 2.59 1.34 -6.43
N ILE A 72 3.04 0.23 -5.84
CA ILE A 72 4.44 -0.19 -5.93
C ILE A 72 4.57 -1.21 -7.07
N LYS A 73 5.53 -0.98 -7.97
CA LYS A 73 5.86 -1.84 -9.11
C LYS A 73 7.34 -2.17 -9.12
N SER A 74 7.75 -3.14 -9.92
CA SER A 74 9.15 -3.50 -10.14
C SER A 74 9.31 -4.25 -11.46
N GLY A 75 8.88 -3.66 -12.57
CA GLY A 75 8.95 -4.27 -13.89
C GLY A 75 7.98 -5.44 -14.14
N TRP A 76 7.85 -5.82 -15.41
CA TRP A 76 6.79 -6.71 -15.90
C TRP A 76 7.37 -7.98 -16.54
N ASP A 77 6.94 -9.15 -16.05
CA ASP A 77 7.24 -10.50 -16.52
C ASP A 77 8.74 -10.71 -16.80
N GLU A 78 9.11 -11.31 -17.93
CA GLU A 78 10.49 -11.62 -18.31
C GLU A 78 11.40 -10.38 -18.36
N TYR A 79 10.83 -9.21 -18.67
CA TYR A 79 11.58 -7.94 -18.68
C TYR A 79 11.96 -7.54 -17.26
N GLY A 80 11.03 -7.68 -16.30
CA GLY A 80 11.31 -7.43 -14.89
C GLY A 80 12.23 -8.50 -14.28
N ILE A 81 12.01 -9.78 -14.60
CA ILE A 81 12.84 -10.90 -14.13
C ILE A 81 14.28 -10.75 -14.62
N SER A 82 14.48 -10.45 -15.91
CA SER A 82 15.82 -10.33 -16.50
C SER A 82 16.57 -9.10 -15.98
N PHE A 83 15.86 -7.99 -15.76
CA PHE A 83 16.47 -6.78 -15.22
C PHE A 83 16.79 -6.91 -13.71
N ALA A 84 15.99 -7.72 -12.98
CA ALA A 84 16.23 -8.12 -11.60
C ALA A 84 16.44 -6.95 -10.62
N GLN A 85 15.81 -5.80 -10.88
CA GLN A 85 15.88 -4.64 -9.98
C GLN A 85 14.61 -4.52 -9.16
N PRO A 86 14.68 -4.72 -7.83
CA PRO A 86 13.51 -4.68 -6.98
C PRO A 86 13.06 -3.24 -6.66
N SER A 87 11.82 -3.12 -6.25
CA SER A 87 11.36 -1.98 -5.44
C SER A 87 11.46 -2.35 -3.96
N SER A 88 12.30 -1.66 -3.20
CA SER A 88 12.54 -2.04 -1.81
C SER A 88 12.88 -0.91 -0.85
N ASN A 89 12.64 -1.14 0.44
CA ASN A 89 12.74 -0.14 1.50
C ASN A 89 11.88 1.09 1.18
N ILE A 90 10.57 0.88 1.18
CA ILE A 90 9.56 1.88 0.82
C ILE A 90 8.72 2.20 2.05
N SER A 91 8.71 3.47 2.45
CA SER A 91 7.87 3.99 3.53
C SER A 91 6.77 4.88 2.96
N ILE A 92 5.52 4.63 3.35
CA ILE A 92 4.34 5.36 2.94
C ILE A 92 3.62 5.79 4.22
N SER A 93 3.37 7.10 4.40
CA SER A 93 2.70 7.58 5.61
C SER A 93 1.78 8.77 5.41
N ASN A 94 0.73 8.90 6.22
CA ASN A 94 -0.14 10.07 6.23
C ASN A 94 -0.73 10.38 4.83
N ILE A 95 -1.36 9.38 4.22
CA ILE A 95 -1.94 9.50 2.88
C ILE A 95 -3.46 9.62 3.00
N THR A 96 -4.06 10.57 2.27
CA THR A 96 -5.50 10.60 2.04
C THR A 96 -5.79 10.36 0.56
N GLY A 97 -6.63 9.36 0.27
CA GLY A 97 -6.89 8.88 -1.08
C GLY A 97 -8.38 8.73 -1.42
N GLU A 98 -8.76 9.09 -2.63
CA GLU A 98 -10.04 8.78 -3.27
C GLU A 98 -9.78 8.31 -4.72
N THR A 99 -10.32 7.15 -5.09
CA THR A 99 -10.12 6.58 -6.44
C THR A 99 -11.38 5.99 -7.05
N GLY A 100 -11.58 6.17 -8.35
CA GLY A 100 -12.72 5.59 -9.05
C GLY A 100 -12.60 4.09 -9.36
N GLY A 101 -11.45 3.63 -9.86
CA GLY A 101 -11.24 2.26 -10.35
C GLY A 101 -10.05 1.51 -9.71
N GLY A 102 -9.21 2.20 -8.93
CA GLY A 102 -8.01 1.62 -8.34
C GLY A 102 -8.16 1.25 -6.86
N ALA A 103 -7.04 1.21 -6.16
CA ALA A 103 -6.93 1.03 -4.72
C ALA A 103 -6.28 2.23 -4.02
N GLY A 104 -6.55 2.39 -2.73
CA GLY A 104 -5.82 3.35 -1.90
C GLY A 104 -4.33 3.01 -1.78
N ILE A 105 -4.02 1.73 -1.52
CA ILE A 105 -2.65 1.20 -1.57
C ILE A 105 -2.66 -0.05 -2.43
N ALA A 106 -1.84 -0.06 -3.49
CA ALA A 106 -1.67 -1.21 -4.36
C ALA A 106 -0.22 -1.70 -4.41
N ILE A 107 -0.06 -2.99 -4.62
CA ILE A 107 1.23 -3.64 -4.91
C ILE A 107 1.05 -4.49 -6.17
N GLY A 108 1.89 -4.24 -7.17
CA GLY A 108 1.81 -4.87 -8.50
C GLY A 108 0.90 -4.12 -9.50
N SER A 109 0.43 -4.78 -10.57
CA SER A 109 0.72 -6.17 -10.93
C SER A 109 2.12 -6.40 -11.45
N GLU A 110 2.80 -5.37 -11.92
CA GLU A 110 4.14 -5.44 -12.50
C GLU A 110 5.14 -5.54 -11.33
N MET A 111 5.41 -6.75 -10.84
CA MET A 111 6.21 -7.01 -9.62
C MET A 111 7.41 -7.93 -9.85
N SER A 112 7.78 -8.13 -11.11
CA SER A 112 8.62 -9.24 -11.56
C SER A 112 10.09 -9.15 -11.16
N GLY A 113 10.60 -7.94 -10.94
CA GLY A 113 11.91 -7.66 -10.33
C GLY A 113 11.96 -7.82 -8.81
N GLY A 114 10.80 -8.01 -8.17
CA GLY A 114 10.64 -8.17 -6.72
C GLY A 114 10.24 -6.89 -5.99
N ILE A 115 9.36 -7.03 -5.01
CA ILE A 115 8.93 -5.97 -4.10
C ILE A 115 9.14 -6.45 -2.66
N SER A 116 9.88 -5.68 -1.85
CA SER A 116 10.08 -6.05 -0.43
C SER A 116 10.37 -4.90 0.51
N GLU A 117 10.18 -5.12 1.81
CA GLU A 117 10.40 -4.11 2.85
C GLU A 117 9.54 -2.86 2.59
N VAL A 118 8.22 -3.08 2.54
CA VAL A 118 7.22 -2.03 2.34
C VAL A 118 6.50 -1.78 3.65
N ARG A 119 6.46 -0.53 4.09
CA ARG A 119 5.74 -0.08 5.27
C ARG A 119 4.77 1.04 4.91
N ALA A 120 3.48 0.84 5.11
CA ALA A 120 2.43 1.82 4.84
C ALA A 120 1.57 2.06 6.08
N GLU A 121 1.56 3.28 6.62
CA GLU A 121 0.91 3.60 7.89
C GLU A 121 0.12 4.92 7.85
N GLY A 122 -0.97 5.02 8.61
CA GLY A 122 -1.75 6.27 8.69
C GLY A 122 -2.41 6.61 7.35
N ILE A 123 -3.16 5.64 6.80
CA ILE A 123 -3.79 5.75 5.48
C ILE A 123 -5.29 6.00 5.64
N ARG A 124 -5.82 6.99 4.94
CA ARG A 124 -7.25 7.29 4.89
C ARG A 124 -7.77 7.15 3.47
N ILE A 125 -8.73 6.25 3.27
CA ILE A 125 -9.30 5.94 1.95
C ILE A 125 -10.79 6.23 1.98
N VAL A 126 -11.28 7.02 1.03
CA VAL A 126 -12.70 7.43 0.97
C VAL A 126 -13.27 7.27 -0.43
N ASN A 127 -14.54 6.82 -0.52
CA ASN A 127 -15.29 6.72 -1.78
C ASN A 127 -14.56 5.94 -2.89
N SER A 128 -13.89 4.85 -2.51
CA SER A 128 -12.99 4.13 -3.42
C SER A 128 -13.48 2.74 -3.79
N LEU A 129 -13.02 2.23 -4.93
CA LEU A 129 -13.29 0.85 -5.31
C LEU A 129 -12.59 -0.13 -4.36
N HIS A 130 -11.26 -0.02 -4.22
CA HIS A 130 -10.47 -0.88 -3.34
C HIS A 130 -9.77 -0.09 -2.23
N GLY A 131 -9.64 -0.71 -1.06
CA GLY A 131 -8.79 -0.22 0.03
C GLY A 131 -7.33 -0.58 -0.20
N ILE A 132 -6.98 -1.80 0.19
CA ILE A 132 -5.65 -2.40 0.02
C ILE A 132 -5.74 -3.46 -1.08
N ARG A 133 -4.77 -3.47 -2.01
CA ARG A 133 -4.77 -4.39 -3.14
C ARG A 133 -3.38 -4.98 -3.43
N ILE A 134 -3.29 -6.30 -3.58
CA ILE A 134 -2.10 -6.98 -4.09
C ILE A 134 -2.50 -7.71 -5.38
N LYS A 135 -1.75 -7.49 -6.46
CA LYS A 135 -2.03 -8.01 -7.80
C LYS A 135 -0.83 -8.79 -8.30
N THR A 136 -1.04 -9.99 -8.79
CA THR A 136 -0.04 -10.76 -9.53
C THR A 136 -0.72 -11.80 -10.45
N ALA A 137 0.07 -12.54 -11.21
CA ALA A 137 -0.39 -13.57 -12.15
C ALA A 137 0.69 -14.64 -12.36
N PRO A 138 0.32 -15.88 -12.79
CA PRO A 138 1.27 -16.80 -13.40
C PRO A 138 2.00 -16.10 -14.55
N GLY A 139 3.33 -16.18 -14.60
CA GLY A 139 4.14 -15.40 -15.54
C GLY A 139 4.94 -14.28 -14.89
N ARG A 140 4.47 -13.76 -13.77
CA ARG A 140 5.15 -12.63 -13.10
C ARG A 140 6.49 -13.03 -12.50
N GLY A 141 6.63 -14.26 -12.00
CA GLY A 141 7.79 -14.67 -11.21
C GLY A 141 8.04 -13.70 -10.04
N GLY A 142 9.31 -13.54 -9.64
CA GLY A 142 9.68 -12.56 -8.62
C GLY A 142 9.02 -12.81 -7.25
N TYR A 143 8.80 -11.75 -6.48
CA TYR A 143 8.23 -11.85 -5.13
C TYR A 143 7.57 -10.55 -4.67
N VAL A 144 6.55 -10.66 -3.81
CA VAL A 144 6.10 -9.59 -2.92
C VAL A 144 6.24 -10.13 -1.50
N ARG A 145 7.13 -9.56 -0.71
CA ARG A 145 7.35 -10.04 0.66
C ARG A 145 7.68 -8.95 1.66
N ASN A 146 7.45 -9.22 2.95
CA ASN A 146 7.78 -8.29 4.03
C ASN A 146 7.08 -6.94 3.82
N VAL A 147 5.74 -7.02 3.81
CA VAL A 147 4.85 -5.87 3.62
C VAL A 147 4.07 -5.68 4.91
N TYR A 148 4.14 -4.48 5.48
CA TYR A 148 3.41 -4.08 6.68
C TYR A 148 2.50 -2.90 6.33
N ILE A 149 1.18 -3.09 6.44
CA ILE A 149 0.18 -2.05 6.21
C ILE A 149 -0.63 -1.89 7.49
N ALA A 150 -0.55 -0.73 8.13
CA ALA A 150 -1.24 -0.48 9.39
C ALA A 150 -1.92 0.89 9.48
N ASP A 151 -2.76 1.04 10.50
CA ASP A 151 -3.47 2.27 10.83
C ASP A 151 -4.24 2.84 9.63
N VAL A 152 -5.15 2.01 9.10
CA VAL A 152 -5.94 2.33 7.90
C VAL A 152 -7.38 2.63 8.27
N SER A 153 -7.89 3.78 7.82
CA SER A 153 -9.31 4.13 7.91
C SER A 153 -9.97 4.13 6.53
N MET A 154 -11.12 3.48 6.43
CA MET A 154 -11.88 3.37 5.18
C MET A 154 -13.31 3.87 5.37
N HIS A 155 -13.80 4.67 4.42
CA HIS A 155 -15.21 5.11 4.40
C HIS A 155 -15.79 4.98 3.00
N ASN A 156 -16.93 4.31 2.86
CA ASN A 156 -17.58 4.07 1.58
C ASN A 156 -16.61 3.44 0.56
N VAL A 157 -16.04 2.28 0.91
CA VAL A 157 -15.10 1.53 0.07
C VAL A 157 -15.77 0.25 -0.41
N SER A 158 -15.73 -0.03 -1.70
CA SER A 158 -16.46 -1.19 -2.25
C SER A 158 -15.85 -2.53 -1.79
N MET A 159 -14.53 -2.62 -1.69
CA MET A 159 -13.83 -3.80 -1.16
C MET A 159 -12.61 -3.39 -0.35
N ALA A 160 -12.58 -3.73 0.94
CA ALA A 160 -11.49 -3.26 1.81
C ALA A 160 -10.15 -3.92 1.48
N ILE A 161 -10.10 -5.24 1.29
CA ILE A 161 -8.87 -5.97 0.99
C ILE A 161 -9.06 -6.86 -0.24
N ARG A 162 -8.18 -6.71 -1.24
CA ARG A 162 -8.17 -7.57 -2.43
C ARG A 162 -6.78 -8.13 -2.68
N ILE A 163 -6.65 -9.45 -2.63
CA ILE A 163 -5.47 -10.15 -3.14
C ILE A 163 -5.92 -10.93 -4.38
N ASN A 164 -5.31 -10.66 -5.53
CA ASN A 164 -5.64 -11.30 -6.79
C ASN A 164 -4.38 -11.93 -7.40
N GLY A 165 -4.29 -13.25 -7.36
CA GLY A 165 -3.26 -14.05 -8.01
C GLY A 165 -3.49 -14.30 -9.50
N ASN A 166 -4.63 -13.90 -10.08
CA ASN A 166 -4.97 -14.13 -11.49
C ASN A 166 -5.18 -12.83 -12.27
N TYR A 167 -4.27 -11.87 -12.12
CA TYR A 167 -4.29 -10.59 -12.83
C TYR A 167 -3.74 -10.73 -14.26
N GLY A 168 -4.53 -11.36 -15.14
CA GLY A 168 -4.11 -11.89 -16.46
C GLY A 168 -3.69 -10.90 -17.56
N GLU A 169 -3.20 -9.72 -17.21
CA GLU A 169 -2.58 -8.78 -18.16
C GLU A 169 -1.09 -9.11 -18.32
N HIS A 170 -0.57 -9.11 -19.54
CA HIS A 170 0.85 -9.37 -19.86
C HIS A 170 1.28 -8.44 -21.01
N PRO A 171 2.58 -8.07 -21.12
CA PRO A 171 3.04 -7.15 -22.16
C PRO A 171 2.94 -7.80 -23.55
N ASP A 172 3.10 -9.13 -23.61
CA ASP A 172 2.93 -9.96 -24.79
C ASP A 172 2.64 -11.42 -24.39
N ASN A 173 2.74 -12.37 -25.32
CA ASN A 173 2.41 -13.78 -25.10
C ASN A 173 3.65 -14.69 -24.86
N ASN A 174 4.85 -14.12 -24.73
CA ASN A 174 6.11 -14.88 -24.62
C ASN A 174 6.59 -15.11 -23.19
N TYR A 175 5.86 -14.59 -22.19
CA TYR A 175 6.17 -14.82 -20.77
C TYR A 175 6.09 -16.31 -20.40
N ASP A 176 6.92 -16.73 -19.45
CA ASP A 176 6.89 -18.09 -18.93
C ASP A 176 5.71 -18.28 -17.97
N LYS A 177 4.64 -18.92 -18.43
CA LYS A 177 3.44 -19.21 -17.63
C LYS A 177 3.70 -19.99 -16.34
N ASN A 178 4.85 -20.66 -16.23
CA ASN A 178 5.26 -21.41 -15.03
C ASN A 178 6.08 -20.57 -14.05
N ALA A 179 6.43 -19.32 -14.41
CA ALA A 179 7.08 -18.38 -13.51
C ALA A 179 6.07 -17.89 -12.46
N LEU A 180 5.97 -18.59 -11.34
CA LEU A 180 5.06 -18.26 -10.25
C LEU A 180 5.69 -17.28 -9.24
N PRO A 181 4.94 -16.28 -8.76
CA PRO A 181 5.40 -15.27 -7.83
C PRO A 181 5.34 -15.73 -6.37
N ILE A 182 6.38 -15.47 -5.59
CA ILE A 182 6.30 -15.70 -4.13
C ILE A 182 5.59 -14.53 -3.46
N ILE A 183 4.41 -14.78 -2.87
CA ILE A 183 3.69 -13.80 -2.04
C ILE A 183 3.70 -14.28 -0.59
N SER A 184 4.43 -13.57 0.28
CA SER A 184 4.58 -13.98 1.68
C SER A 184 4.83 -12.82 2.65
N ASN A 185 4.62 -13.07 3.95
CA ASN A 185 4.88 -12.09 5.02
C ASN A 185 4.18 -10.75 4.78
N ILE A 186 2.86 -10.83 4.62
CA ILE A 186 2.00 -9.66 4.41
C ILE A 186 1.20 -9.45 5.69
N THR A 187 1.42 -8.34 6.38
CA THR A 187 0.67 -7.96 7.58
C THR A 187 -0.25 -6.79 7.25
N ILE A 188 -1.54 -6.96 7.56
CA ILE A 188 -2.55 -5.91 7.54
C ILE A 188 -3.09 -5.76 8.96
N GLU A 189 -2.82 -4.62 9.59
CA GLU A 189 -3.09 -4.40 11.00
C GLU A 189 -3.87 -3.09 11.25
N ASN A 190 -4.66 -3.02 12.33
CA ASN A 190 -5.34 -1.80 12.78
C ASN A 190 -6.16 -1.12 11.67
N VAL A 191 -7.08 -1.88 11.05
CA VAL A 191 -7.93 -1.38 9.98
C VAL A 191 -9.35 -1.15 10.48
N VAL A 192 -9.87 0.06 10.30
CA VAL A 192 -11.27 0.40 10.60
C VAL A 192 -11.98 0.84 9.33
N GLY A 193 -13.10 0.21 9.01
CA GLY A 193 -13.89 0.52 7.82
C GLY A 193 -15.37 0.72 8.12
N VAL A 194 -15.97 1.77 7.55
CA VAL A 194 -17.41 2.05 7.62
C VAL A 194 -17.98 2.13 6.21
N ASP A 195 -19.19 1.59 6.03
CA ASP A 195 -19.86 1.50 4.72
C ASP A 195 -19.00 0.75 3.69
N VAL A 196 -18.48 -0.40 4.09
CA VAL A 196 -17.67 -1.26 3.23
C VAL A 196 -18.59 -2.19 2.43
N GLY A 197 -18.35 -2.39 1.13
CA GLY A 197 -19.12 -3.37 0.36
C GLY A 197 -18.83 -4.81 0.81
N VAL A 198 -17.59 -5.26 0.62
CA VAL A 198 -17.08 -6.59 0.99
C VAL A 198 -15.80 -6.43 1.82
N ALA A 199 -15.61 -7.23 2.86
CA ALA A 199 -14.41 -7.14 3.70
C ALA A 199 -13.16 -7.54 2.92
N GLY A 200 -13.19 -8.68 2.23
CA GLY A 200 -12.12 -8.99 1.30
C GLY A 200 -12.34 -10.20 0.42
N ILE A 201 -11.64 -10.21 -0.71
CA ILE A 201 -11.49 -11.38 -1.56
C ILE A 201 -10.00 -11.65 -1.73
N LEU A 202 -9.55 -12.82 -1.32
CA LEU A 202 -8.13 -13.17 -1.26
C LEU A 202 -7.90 -14.48 -2.02
N GLU A 203 -7.38 -14.36 -3.23
CA GLU A 203 -7.22 -15.47 -4.16
C GLU A 203 -5.75 -15.60 -4.52
N GLY A 204 -5.15 -16.73 -4.14
CA GLY A 204 -3.81 -17.12 -4.56
C GLY A 204 -3.76 -17.70 -5.98
N ILE A 205 -2.68 -18.42 -6.28
CA ILE A 205 -2.47 -19.08 -7.57
C ILE A 205 -2.57 -20.60 -7.39
N GLU A 206 -3.18 -21.28 -8.35
CA GLU A 206 -3.22 -22.75 -8.34
C GLU A 206 -1.80 -23.31 -8.47
N GLY A 207 -1.38 -24.12 -7.51
CA GLY A 207 -0.01 -24.65 -7.42
C GLY A 207 0.98 -23.78 -6.64
N ASP A 208 0.59 -22.56 -6.23
CA ASP A 208 1.42 -21.68 -5.40
C ASP A 208 0.55 -20.85 -4.42
N ASN A 209 0.30 -21.44 -3.26
CA ASN A 209 -0.49 -20.79 -2.22
C ASN A 209 0.26 -19.60 -1.64
N PHE A 210 -0.42 -18.46 -1.51
CA PHE A 210 0.16 -17.31 -0.83
C PHE A 210 0.17 -17.56 0.67
N SER A 211 1.31 -17.38 1.32
CA SER A 211 1.55 -17.82 2.69
C SER A 211 1.84 -16.65 3.63
N SER A 212 1.76 -16.88 4.94
CA SER A 212 2.08 -15.88 5.97
C SER A 212 1.32 -14.55 5.76
N ILE A 213 0.04 -14.64 5.41
CA ILE A 213 -0.86 -13.48 5.36
C ILE A 213 -1.45 -13.27 6.76
N CYS A 214 -1.09 -12.18 7.43
CA CYS A 214 -1.62 -11.81 8.73
C CYS A 214 -2.65 -10.68 8.62
N ILE A 215 -3.82 -10.87 9.24
CA ILE A 215 -4.84 -9.83 9.42
C ILE A 215 -5.13 -9.67 10.92
N SER A 216 -4.73 -8.54 11.51
CA SER A 216 -4.83 -8.32 12.96
C SER A 216 -5.58 -7.03 13.28
N ASN A 217 -6.45 -7.06 14.29
CA ASN A 217 -7.20 -5.88 14.77
C ASN A 217 -7.91 -5.12 13.64
N VAL A 218 -8.80 -5.82 12.93
CA VAL A 218 -9.54 -5.29 11.78
C VAL A 218 -11.02 -5.28 12.09
N SER A 219 -11.67 -4.11 11.95
CA SER A 219 -13.09 -3.91 12.18
C SER A 219 -13.75 -3.22 11.00
N LEU A 220 -14.58 -3.96 10.25
CA LEU A 220 -15.21 -3.52 9.01
C LEU A 220 -16.73 -3.62 9.13
N SER A 221 -17.43 -2.48 9.08
CA SER A 221 -18.88 -2.44 8.91
C SER A 221 -19.21 -2.67 7.43
N VAL A 222 -19.58 -3.91 7.11
CA VAL A 222 -19.81 -4.39 5.75
C VAL A 222 -21.29 -4.48 5.37
N ARG A 223 -21.58 -4.28 4.08
CA ARG A 223 -22.92 -4.44 3.48
C ARG A 223 -23.18 -5.87 2.98
N SER A 224 -22.13 -6.59 2.55
CA SER A 224 -22.26 -7.96 2.05
C SER A 224 -22.63 -8.95 3.15
N ARG A 225 -23.49 -9.93 2.82
CA ARG A 225 -23.78 -11.09 3.68
C ARG A 225 -22.67 -12.14 3.68
N HIS A 226 -21.83 -12.14 2.65
CA HIS A 226 -20.64 -12.98 2.53
C HIS A 226 -19.44 -12.04 2.50
N PRO A 227 -18.93 -11.63 3.67
CA PRO A 227 -17.97 -10.54 3.75
C PRO A 227 -16.58 -10.94 3.26
N TRP A 228 -16.26 -12.23 3.32
CA TRP A 228 -14.96 -12.76 2.91
C TRP A 228 -15.12 -13.88 1.88
N ASN A 229 -14.17 -13.95 0.94
CA ASN A 229 -13.97 -15.10 0.06
C ASN A 229 -12.47 -15.35 -0.06
N CYS A 230 -12.01 -16.53 0.32
CA CYS A 230 -10.60 -16.87 0.29
C CYS A 230 -10.37 -18.22 -0.38
N SER A 231 -9.31 -18.29 -1.18
CA SER A 231 -8.87 -19.53 -1.82
C SER A 231 -7.36 -19.48 -2.08
N LEU A 232 -6.67 -20.60 -1.89
CA LEU A 232 -5.24 -20.73 -2.21
C LEU A 232 -4.36 -19.72 -1.45
N ILE A 233 -4.79 -19.39 -0.23
CA ILE A 233 -4.04 -18.56 0.71
C ILE A 233 -3.89 -19.32 2.02
N GLN A 234 -2.88 -18.96 2.80
CA GLN A 234 -2.64 -19.46 4.14
C GLN A 234 -2.14 -18.32 5.03
N GLY A 235 -2.65 -18.28 6.25
CA GLY A 235 -2.20 -17.26 7.18
C GLY A 235 -2.87 -17.33 8.54
N TYR A 236 -2.88 -16.15 9.18
CA TYR A 236 -3.35 -15.97 10.53
C TYR A 236 -4.23 -14.73 10.64
N SER A 237 -5.20 -14.77 11.54
CA SER A 237 -6.03 -13.64 11.85
C SER A 237 -6.35 -13.56 13.33
N ASN A 238 -6.32 -12.36 13.87
CA ASN A 238 -6.59 -12.08 15.27
C ASN A 238 -7.47 -10.83 15.40
N SER A 239 -8.54 -10.93 16.19
CA SER A 239 -9.44 -9.80 16.44
C SER A 239 -9.95 -9.14 15.14
N VAL A 240 -10.53 -9.96 14.26
CA VAL A 240 -11.08 -9.53 12.97
C VAL A 240 -12.61 -9.61 12.99
N THR A 241 -13.27 -8.51 12.70
CA THR A 241 -14.74 -8.39 12.58
C THR A 241 -15.09 -7.77 11.22
N PRO A 242 -15.95 -8.39 10.41
CA PRO A 242 -16.57 -9.72 10.59
C PRO A 242 -15.52 -10.84 10.52
N GLU A 243 -15.87 -12.00 11.06
CA GLU A 243 -14.99 -13.18 11.14
C GLU A 243 -14.37 -13.52 9.77
N SER A 244 -13.05 -13.68 9.72
CA SER A 244 -12.24 -13.93 8.52
C SER A 244 -12.43 -15.36 7.96
N CYS A 245 -11.80 -15.68 6.83
CA CYS A 245 -11.84 -17.03 6.26
C CYS A 245 -11.08 -18.07 7.12
N GLU A 246 -11.48 -19.35 7.06
CA GLU A 246 -10.79 -20.46 7.76
C GLU A 246 -9.32 -20.61 7.36
N GLN A 247 -8.98 -20.32 6.10
CA GLN A 247 -7.60 -20.35 5.58
C GLN A 247 -6.65 -19.37 6.30
N LEU A 248 -7.22 -18.38 7.01
CA LEU A 248 -6.49 -17.42 7.83
C LEU A 248 -6.55 -17.76 9.33
N ARG A 249 -6.84 -19.01 9.68
CA ARG A 249 -6.98 -19.45 11.09
C ARG A 249 -6.10 -20.67 11.38
N THR A 250 -4.95 -20.77 10.73
CA THR A 250 -4.03 -21.90 10.95
C THR A 250 -3.70 -22.05 12.45
N ASP A 251 -3.95 -23.23 13.02
CA ASP A 251 -3.72 -23.53 14.44
C ASP A 251 -2.24 -23.35 14.82
N CYS A 252 -1.98 -22.75 16.00
CA CYS A 252 -0.68 -22.19 16.37
C CYS A 252 0.02 -22.98 17.49
N GLU A 253 1.30 -23.32 17.31
CA GLU A 253 2.20 -23.73 18.41
C GLU A 253 3.18 -22.63 18.88
N GLU A 254 3.36 -21.50 18.17
CA GLU A 254 4.32 -20.46 18.60
C GLU A 254 3.80 -19.01 18.49
N THR A 255 4.26 -18.18 19.44
CA THR A 255 3.88 -16.79 19.67
C THR A 255 4.62 -15.79 18.75
N SER A 256 3.87 -14.82 18.21
CA SER A 256 4.21 -13.72 17.27
C SER A 256 4.32 -14.12 15.78
N ILE A 257 3.15 -14.18 15.11
CA ILE A 257 2.99 -14.73 13.75
C ILE A 257 3.09 -13.66 12.65
N CYS A 258 2.77 -12.41 12.99
CA CYS A 258 2.71 -11.32 12.02
C CYS A 258 4.09 -10.69 11.89
N TYR A 259 4.53 -10.48 10.64
CA TYR A 259 5.69 -9.65 10.37
C TYR A 259 5.42 -8.25 10.95
N ASP A 260 6.27 -7.80 11.86
CA ASP A 260 6.09 -6.58 12.67
C ASP A 260 6.65 -5.31 12.00
N GLY A 261 7.11 -5.43 10.75
CA GLY A 261 7.75 -4.32 10.05
C GLY A 261 9.13 -3.94 10.60
N GLY A 262 9.86 -4.91 11.17
CA GLY A 262 11.19 -4.80 11.77
C GLY A 262 12.06 -3.66 11.22
N SER A 263 12.65 -2.90 12.16
CA SER A 263 13.26 -1.58 12.00
C SER A 263 14.28 -1.42 10.87
N SER A 264 13.91 -0.69 9.82
CA SER A 264 14.88 0.10 9.08
C SER A 264 15.44 1.17 10.02
N LEU A 265 16.71 1.01 10.42
CA LEU A 265 17.47 2.03 11.15
C LEU A 265 17.23 3.40 10.54
N ALA A 266 16.76 4.32 11.39
CA ALA A 266 16.65 5.73 11.11
C ALA A 266 17.94 6.25 10.45
N VAL A 267 17.82 6.78 9.23
CA VAL A 267 18.81 7.71 8.69
C VAL A 267 18.89 8.86 9.69
N GLY A 268 20.08 9.02 10.28
CA GLY A 268 20.27 9.85 11.46
C GLY A 268 19.80 11.29 11.29
N SER A 269 18.70 11.64 11.95
CA SER A 269 18.47 13.01 12.36
C SER A 269 19.40 13.31 13.52
N ARG A 270 20.53 14.00 13.27
CA ARG A 270 21.23 14.74 14.32
C ARG A 270 20.23 15.72 14.92
N ALA A 271 19.68 15.38 16.09
CA ALA A 271 18.98 16.32 16.91
C ALA A 271 19.97 17.41 17.34
N SER A 272 19.79 18.61 16.79
CA SER A 272 20.38 19.82 17.36
C SER A 272 19.80 20.00 18.76
N ILE A 273 20.69 19.97 19.75
CA ILE A 273 20.38 20.28 21.15
C ILE A 273 20.06 21.78 21.19
N HIS A 274 18.78 22.13 21.13
CA HIS A 274 18.30 23.42 21.58
C HIS A 274 17.68 23.27 22.97
N ASN A 275 18.37 23.85 23.95
CA ASN A 275 17.90 24.03 25.32
C ASN A 275 16.52 24.70 25.32
N LYS A 276 15.50 24.00 25.86
CA LYS A 276 14.24 24.64 26.26
C LYS A 276 14.44 25.37 27.59
N PRO A 277 14.03 26.65 27.72
CA PRO A 277 13.86 27.28 29.01
C PRO A 277 12.59 26.76 29.69
N SER A 278 12.66 26.79 31.02
CA SER A 278 11.69 26.38 32.02
C SER A 278 10.27 26.91 31.79
N ALA A 279 9.28 26.08 32.10
CA ALA A 279 7.88 26.45 32.22
C ALA A 279 7.68 27.45 33.36
N ASN A 280 7.50 28.72 33.01
CA ASN A 280 6.64 29.68 33.70
C ASN A 280 6.65 30.96 32.85
N ILE A 281 5.48 31.59 32.74
CA ILE A 281 5.18 32.90 32.12
C ILE A 281 4.33 32.77 30.83
N LEU A 282 3.11 33.32 30.92
CA LEU A 282 2.10 33.62 29.87
C LEU A 282 0.95 32.60 29.64
N LEU A 283 0.23 32.28 30.71
CA LEU A 283 -1.24 32.43 30.66
C LEU A 283 -1.54 33.94 30.65
N ASN A 284 -1.93 34.48 29.50
CA ASN A 284 -2.80 35.67 29.30
C ASN A 284 -2.47 36.36 27.97
N SER A 285 -3.06 35.87 26.88
CA SER A 285 -3.35 36.66 25.68
C SER A 285 -4.33 35.91 24.77
N LEU A 286 -5.48 35.54 25.33
CA LEU A 286 -6.64 35.07 24.58
C LEU A 286 -7.90 35.69 25.18
N LEU A 287 -8.06 37.00 24.95
CA LEU A 287 -9.30 37.76 25.12
C LEU A 287 -9.07 39.14 24.51
N GLN A 288 -9.22 39.24 23.19
CA GLN A 288 -9.70 40.41 22.46
C GLN A 288 -9.61 40.10 20.97
N LEU A 289 -10.74 39.69 20.38
CA LEU A 289 -11.13 39.93 18.99
C LEU A 289 -12.54 39.35 18.78
N VAL A 290 -13.51 39.94 19.49
CA VAL A 290 -14.93 39.93 19.14
C VAL A 290 -15.44 41.33 19.42
N SER A 291 -15.37 42.23 18.43
CA SER A 291 -16.31 43.32 18.15
C SER A 291 -15.67 44.38 17.24
N LEU A 292 -16.32 44.61 16.08
CA LEU A 292 -16.06 45.55 14.97
C LEU A 292 -15.31 44.97 13.77
#